data_AF-A0A8C3SB04-F1
#
_entry.id   AF-A0A8C3SB04-F1
#
_cell.length_a   1.000
_cell.length_b   1.000
_cell.length_c   1.000
_cell.angle_alpha   90.00
_cell.angle_beta   90.00
_cell.angle_gamma   90.00
#
_symmetry.space_group_name_H-M   'P 1'
#
loop_
_entity.id
_entity.type
_entity.pdbx_description
1 polymer ?
#
loop_
_entity_poly.entity_id
_entity_poly.type
_entity_poly.pdbx_seq_one_letter_code
_entity_poly.pdbx_strand_id
1 'polypeptide(L)'
;MLMANSGRYAQREDFTVVVQPFFRNTIIPLDSVSPPDLSFFSVDCFHFTERGHAEMAIALWNSMLEPVGQKQSYNNFAHDRSKLKCPTSENPFLFTSRNSGLQNTATVVEAGDPTVPYWAVILAVVAGVLASSVFIGVFMSRRLKKHQHGRDKATEVNLTAL
;
A
#
# COMPACT_ATOMS: atom_id res chain seq x y z
N MET A 1 -9.81 2.23 7.97
CA MET A 1 -8.94 2.96 7.01
C MET A 1 -8.06 2.00 6.20
N LEU A 2 -7.51 0.94 6.81
CA LEU A 2 -6.66 -0.07 6.15
C LEU A 2 -7.27 -0.68 4.86
N MET A 3 -8.56 -1.05 4.86
CA MET A 3 -9.20 -1.62 3.67
C MET A 3 -9.24 -0.66 2.48
N ALA A 4 -9.62 0.59 2.70
CA ALA A 4 -9.69 1.61 1.65
C ALA A 4 -8.30 1.99 1.11
N ASN A 5 -7.28 1.98 1.97
CA ASN A 5 -5.89 2.30 1.60
C ASN A 5 -5.06 1.08 1.18
N SER A 6 -5.64 -0.12 1.10
CA SER A 6 -4.91 -1.35 0.80
C SER A 6 -4.46 -1.48 -0.66
N GLY A 7 -4.91 -0.59 -1.56
CA GLY A 7 -4.65 -0.68 -2.99
C GLY A 7 -5.42 -1.80 -3.72
N ARG A 8 -5.95 -2.81 -3.00
CA ARG A 8 -6.65 -3.98 -3.56
C ARG A 8 -7.77 -3.62 -4.55
N TYR A 9 -8.49 -2.53 -4.29
CA TYR A 9 -9.63 -2.09 -5.10
C TYR A 9 -9.30 -0.90 -6.03
N ALA A 10 -8.06 -0.44 -6.08
CA ALA A 10 -7.69 0.74 -6.88
C ALA A 10 -7.81 0.48 -8.40
N GLN A 11 -7.48 -0.75 -8.82
CA GLN A 11 -7.47 -1.18 -10.23
C GLN A 11 -8.83 -1.67 -10.74
N ARG A 12 -9.81 -1.90 -9.86
CA ARG A 12 -11.16 -2.35 -10.24
C ARG A 12 -11.95 -1.20 -10.89
N GLU A 13 -12.74 -1.53 -11.90
CA GLU A 13 -13.61 -0.57 -12.60
C GLU A 13 -15.07 -0.65 -12.13
N ASP A 14 -15.45 -1.78 -11.55
CA ASP A 14 -16.80 -2.13 -11.11
C ASP A 14 -17.02 -1.92 -9.60
N PHE A 15 -15.95 -1.70 -8.85
CA PHE A 15 -16.01 -1.61 -7.39
C PHE A 15 -14.92 -0.69 -6.83
N THR A 16 -15.27 0.08 -5.80
CA THR A 16 -14.32 0.92 -5.06
C THR A 16 -14.71 1.02 -3.59
N VAL A 17 -13.74 1.35 -2.73
CA VAL A 17 -13.95 1.53 -1.30
C VAL A 17 -13.57 2.96 -0.92
N VAL A 18 -14.52 3.70 -0.35
CA VAL A 18 -14.34 5.07 0.09
C VAL A 18 -14.71 5.19 1.56
N VAL A 19 -13.82 5.76 2.38
CA VAL A 19 -14.10 6.03 3.79
C VAL A 19 -14.93 7.30 3.90
N GLN A 20 -15.98 7.25 4.71
CA GLN A 20 -16.82 8.39 5.07
C GLN A 20 -16.45 8.84 6.49
N PRO A 21 -15.76 9.98 6.67
CA PRO A 21 -15.16 10.33 7.94
C PRO A 21 -16.06 11.16 8.86
N PHE A 22 -17.35 11.34 8.52
CA PHE A 22 -18.31 12.19 9.23
C PHE A 22 -18.63 11.79 10.68
N PHE A 23 -17.95 10.78 11.24
CA PHE A 23 -18.01 10.41 12.65
C PHE A 23 -16.75 10.76 13.44
N ARG A 24 -15.65 11.14 12.78
CA ARG A 24 -14.35 11.29 13.45
C ARG A 24 -14.34 12.40 14.50
N ASN A 25 -14.94 13.53 14.17
CA ASN A 25 -14.96 14.75 14.97
C ASN A 25 -16.40 15.17 15.32
N THR A 26 -17.30 14.21 15.36
CA THR A 26 -18.73 14.46 15.55
C THR A 26 -19.08 14.56 17.02
N ILE A 27 -19.69 15.68 17.40
CA ILE A 27 -20.21 15.93 18.73
C ILE A 27 -21.73 16.02 18.62
N ILE A 28 -22.42 15.36 19.53
CA ILE A 28 -23.90 15.39 19.58
C ILE A 28 -24.34 16.73 20.16
N PRO A 29 -25.37 17.39 19.60
CA PRO A 29 -25.86 18.66 20.11
C PRO A 29 -26.22 18.55 21.57
N LEU A 30 -26.05 19.66 22.27
CA LEU A 30 -26.59 19.81 23.61
C LEU A 30 -28.08 20.22 23.50
N ASP A 31 -28.88 19.82 24.47
CA ASP A 31 -30.25 20.30 24.63
C ASP A 31 -30.27 21.74 25.18
N SER A 32 -31.47 22.28 25.45
CA SER A 32 -31.65 23.64 25.97
C SER A 32 -31.06 23.87 27.37
N VAL A 33 -30.63 22.82 28.07
CA VAL A 33 -30.16 22.83 29.46
C VAL A 33 -28.67 22.44 29.56
N SER A 34 -27.98 22.23 28.43
CA SER A 34 -26.57 21.83 28.27
C SER A 34 -26.15 20.34 28.32
N PRO A 35 -26.93 19.33 28.74
CA PRO A 35 -26.58 17.93 28.47
C PRO A 35 -26.80 17.57 26.98
N PRO A 36 -26.25 16.43 26.51
CA PRO A 36 -26.51 15.94 25.15
C PRO A 36 -28.02 15.79 24.89
N ASP A 37 -28.49 16.23 23.73
CA ASP A 37 -29.87 16.05 23.27
C ASP A 37 -30.16 14.56 23.08
N LEU A 38 -30.79 13.95 24.09
CA LEU A 38 -31.11 12.52 24.09
C LEU A 38 -32.19 12.15 23.06
N SER A 39 -32.86 13.11 22.41
CA SER A 39 -33.86 12.81 21.37
C SER A 39 -33.26 12.13 20.12
N PHE A 40 -31.93 12.18 19.95
CA PHE A 40 -31.21 11.43 18.93
C PHE A 40 -30.99 9.95 19.28
N PHE A 41 -31.26 9.54 20.53
CA PHE A 41 -31.04 8.18 21.04
C PHE A 41 -32.31 7.49 21.52
N SER A 42 -32.32 6.17 21.41
CA SER A 42 -33.39 5.29 21.86
C SER A 42 -33.47 5.25 23.39
N VAL A 43 -34.45 4.51 23.92
CA VAL A 43 -34.67 4.37 25.38
C VAL A 43 -33.48 3.79 26.14
N ASP A 44 -32.56 3.13 25.46
CA ASP A 44 -31.31 2.62 26.03
C ASP A 44 -30.14 3.62 26.02
N CYS A 45 -30.37 4.84 25.51
CA CYS A 45 -29.38 5.89 25.38
C CYS A 45 -28.15 5.51 24.55
N PHE A 46 -28.25 4.47 23.70
CA PHE A 46 -27.14 3.94 22.91
C PHE A 46 -27.48 3.84 21.43
N HIS A 47 -28.58 3.20 21.08
CA HIS A 47 -29.01 3.12 19.69
C HIS A 47 -29.56 4.46 19.23
N PHE A 48 -29.36 4.82 17.97
CA PHE A 48 -29.98 6.02 17.42
C PHE A 48 -31.49 5.86 17.30
N THR A 49 -32.25 6.93 17.54
CA THR A 49 -33.65 7.01 17.11
C THR A 49 -33.75 7.14 15.60
N GLU A 50 -34.97 7.13 15.08
CA GLU A 50 -35.26 7.56 13.69
C GLU A 50 -34.59 8.91 13.37
N ARG A 51 -34.66 9.87 14.30
CA ARG A 51 -34.05 11.19 14.15
C ARG A 51 -32.53 11.09 14.05
N GLY A 52 -31.89 10.32 14.94
CA GLY A 52 -30.44 10.08 14.88
C GLY A 52 -30.03 9.41 13.56
N HIS A 53 -30.76 8.40 13.12
CA HIS A 53 -30.52 7.74 11.83
C HIS A 53 -30.69 8.67 10.63
N ALA A 54 -31.71 9.53 10.62
CA ALA A 54 -31.92 10.51 9.57
C ALA A 54 -30.72 11.46 9.43
N GLU A 55 -30.18 11.93 10.55
CA GLU A 55 -29.00 12.77 10.59
C GLU A 55 -27.75 12.06 10.04
N MET A 56 -27.55 10.78 10.39
CA MET A 56 -26.45 9.98 9.85
C MET A 56 -26.59 9.71 8.36
N ALA A 57 -27.81 9.50 7.88
CA ALA A 57 -28.08 9.34 6.45
C ALA A 57 -27.76 10.63 5.67
N ILE A 58 -28.12 11.81 6.20
CA ILE A 58 -27.79 13.10 5.60
C ILE A 58 -26.27 13.30 5.55
N ALA A 59 -25.56 13.02 6.64
CA ALA A 59 -24.09 13.11 6.67
C ALA A 59 -23.44 12.18 5.63
N LEU A 60 -23.91 10.93 5.53
CA LEU A 60 -23.42 10.00 4.51
C LEU A 60 -23.69 10.53 3.10
N TRP A 61 -24.91 10.98 2.81
CA TRP A 61 -25.28 11.55 1.51
C TRP A 61 -24.38 12.72 1.12
N ASN A 62 -24.26 13.69 2.01
CA ASN A 62 -23.41 14.86 1.82
C ASN A 62 -21.95 14.47 1.61
N SER A 63 -21.44 13.49 2.36
CA SER A 63 -20.07 13.03 2.24
C SER A 63 -19.81 12.28 0.92
N MET A 64 -20.79 11.57 0.37
CA MET A 64 -20.68 10.97 -0.98
C MET A 64 -20.62 12.02 -2.10
N LEU A 65 -21.10 13.25 -1.84
CA LEU A 65 -21.05 14.39 -2.75
C LEU A 65 -19.82 15.31 -2.52
N GLU A 66 -18.84 14.84 -1.74
CA GLU A 66 -17.56 15.53 -1.52
C GLU A 66 -16.38 14.71 -2.08
N PRO A 67 -15.39 15.34 -2.73
CA PRO A 67 -14.23 14.63 -3.23
C PRO A 67 -13.43 13.97 -2.10
N VAL A 68 -12.89 12.78 -2.37
CA VAL A 68 -11.95 12.09 -1.48
C VAL A 68 -10.78 13.02 -1.16
N GLY A 69 -10.41 13.10 0.12
CA GLY A 69 -9.40 14.05 0.62
C GLY A 69 -9.98 15.38 1.10
N GLN A 70 -11.19 15.74 0.68
CA GLN A 70 -11.88 16.97 1.11
C GLN A 70 -13.21 16.69 1.84
N LYS A 71 -13.44 15.43 2.21
CA LYS A 71 -14.66 15.02 2.92
C LYS A 71 -14.70 15.62 4.33
N GLN A 72 -15.88 16.11 4.72
CA GLN A 72 -16.13 16.55 6.08
C GLN A 72 -15.98 15.40 7.07
N SER A 73 -15.37 15.71 8.21
CA SER A 73 -15.04 14.74 9.26
C SER A 73 -15.98 14.80 10.48
N TYR A 74 -17.03 15.61 10.38
CA TYR A 74 -18.03 15.81 11.42
C TYR A 74 -19.44 15.74 10.81
N ASN A 75 -20.45 15.53 11.65
CA ASN A 75 -21.85 15.68 11.29
C ASN A 75 -22.45 16.93 11.94
N ASN A 76 -23.27 17.66 11.16
CA ASN A 76 -24.09 18.73 11.68
C ASN A 76 -25.50 18.21 12.00
N PHE A 77 -25.77 18.01 13.29
CA PHE A 77 -27.05 17.53 13.81
C PHE A 77 -28.14 18.62 13.96
N ALA A 78 -27.93 19.82 13.41
CA ALA A 78 -29.00 20.81 13.34
C ALA A 78 -30.20 20.22 12.59
N HIS A 79 -31.42 20.33 13.15
CA HIS A 79 -32.64 19.80 12.54
C HIS A 79 -33.12 20.70 11.37
N ASP A 80 -32.25 20.89 10.38
CA ASP A 80 -32.48 21.68 9.19
C ASP A 80 -32.21 20.82 7.94
N ARG A 81 -33.23 20.68 7.09
CA ARG A 81 -33.14 19.92 5.84
C ARG A 81 -32.39 20.66 4.73
N SER A 82 -32.19 21.97 4.86
CA SER A 82 -31.48 22.79 3.86
C SER A 82 -30.01 22.38 3.68
N LYS A 83 -29.43 21.68 4.67
CA LYS A 83 -28.06 21.17 4.63
C LYS A 83 -27.84 20.01 3.66
N LEU A 84 -28.90 19.43 3.09
CA LEU A 84 -28.79 18.38 2.08
C LEU A 84 -28.13 18.94 0.82
N LYS A 85 -26.98 18.37 0.46
CA LYS A 85 -26.29 18.72 -0.77
C LYS A 85 -26.98 18.09 -1.97
N CYS A 86 -27.06 18.86 -3.05
CA CYS A 86 -27.51 18.40 -4.35
C CYS A 86 -26.29 18.23 -5.28
N PRO A 87 -26.29 17.23 -6.17
CA PRO A 87 -25.35 17.16 -7.27
C PRO A 87 -25.41 18.43 -8.14
N THR A 88 -24.27 18.84 -8.69
CA THR A 88 -24.21 19.97 -9.63
C THR A 88 -23.98 19.49 -11.05
N SER A 89 -24.18 20.35 -12.04
CA SER A 89 -23.90 20.02 -13.44
C SER A 89 -22.42 19.69 -13.68
N GLU A 90 -21.51 20.30 -12.91
CA GLU A 90 -20.07 20.04 -12.98
C GLU A 90 -19.69 18.71 -12.31
N ASN A 91 -20.44 18.28 -11.28
CA ASN A 91 -20.19 17.05 -10.52
C ASN A 91 -21.49 16.25 -10.34
N PRO A 92 -21.98 15.57 -11.40
CA PRO A 92 -23.28 14.89 -11.37
C PRO A 92 -23.23 13.49 -10.72
N PHE A 93 -22.05 12.98 -10.37
CA PHE A 93 -21.85 11.62 -9.84
C PHE A 93 -21.31 11.64 -8.41
N LEU A 94 -21.49 10.52 -7.69
CA LEU A 94 -20.87 10.33 -6.38
C LEU A 94 -19.35 10.28 -6.49
N PHE A 95 -18.67 10.85 -5.50
CA PHE A 95 -17.22 10.89 -5.46
C PHE A 95 -16.61 9.56 -5.02
N THR A 96 -15.69 9.08 -5.85
CA THR A 96 -14.87 7.89 -5.69
C THR A 96 -13.40 8.28 -5.62
N SER A 97 -12.52 7.33 -5.31
CA SER A 97 -11.07 7.57 -5.40
C SER A 97 -10.60 8.00 -6.81
N ARG A 98 -11.28 7.55 -7.88
CA ARG A 98 -10.94 7.85 -9.28
C ARG A 98 -11.32 9.27 -9.70
N ASN A 99 -12.56 9.69 -9.44
CA ASN A 99 -13.07 10.99 -9.90
C ASN A 99 -12.81 12.16 -8.92
N SER A 100 -12.08 11.91 -7.82
CA SER A 100 -11.70 12.95 -6.84
C SER A 100 -10.34 13.59 -7.13
N GLY A 101 -9.70 13.30 -8.27
CA GLY A 101 -8.40 13.87 -8.64
C GLY A 101 -7.20 13.30 -7.87
N LEU A 102 -7.40 12.36 -6.94
CA LEU A 102 -6.29 11.70 -6.21
C LEU A 102 -5.40 10.84 -7.10
N GLN A 103 -5.90 10.37 -8.25
CA GLN A 103 -5.09 9.58 -9.19
C GLN A 103 -4.15 10.45 -10.05
N ASN A 104 -4.38 11.77 -10.14
CA ASN A 104 -3.48 12.63 -10.91
C ASN A 104 -2.16 12.92 -10.17
N THR A 105 -2.12 12.67 -8.86
CA THR A 105 -0.87 12.66 -8.04
C THR A 105 -0.24 11.28 -7.96
N ALA A 106 -0.99 10.24 -8.34
CA ALA A 106 -0.46 8.97 -8.76
C ALA A 106 -0.42 8.92 -10.29
N THR A 107 0.21 9.92 -10.94
CA THR A 107 1.07 9.50 -12.05
C THR A 107 1.85 8.33 -11.50
N VAL A 108 1.76 7.22 -12.21
CA VAL A 108 2.58 6.05 -12.06
C VAL A 108 4.02 6.57 -12.01
N VAL A 109 4.48 6.98 -10.82
CA VAL A 109 5.73 6.50 -10.30
C VAL A 109 5.42 5.01 -10.24
N GLU A 110 5.61 4.35 -11.38
CA GLU A 110 6.61 3.31 -11.46
C GLU A 110 7.69 3.77 -10.47
N ALA A 111 7.48 3.45 -9.20
CA ALA A 111 8.56 2.96 -8.42
C ALA A 111 8.94 1.78 -9.28
N GLY A 112 9.87 2.05 -10.21
CA GLY A 112 10.61 1.03 -10.91
C GLY A 112 11.18 0.27 -9.75
N ASP A 113 10.45 -0.77 -9.36
CA ASP A 113 11.06 -1.94 -8.78
C ASP A 113 12.20 -2.19 -9.75
N PRO A 114 13.47 -2.06 -9.34
CA PRO A 114 14.54 -2.50 -10.19
C PRO A 114 14.39 -4.02 -10.22
N THR A 115 13.41 -4.51 -10.97
CA THR A 115 13.27 -5.91 -11.35
C THR A 115 14.49 -6.16 -12.21
N VAL A 116 15.59 -6.49 -11.54
CA VAL A 116 16.79 -7.03 -12.16
C VAL A 116 16.27 -8.14 -13.05
N PRO A 117 16.34 -7.95 -14.37
CA PRO A 117 15.61 -8.83 -15.25
C PRO A 117 16.23 -10.21 -15.11
N TYR A 118 15.40 -11.26 -15.12
CA TYR A 118 15.82 -12.62 -14.77
C TYR A 118 17.04 -13.10 -15.58
N TRP A 119 17.19 -12.63 -16.82
CA TRP A 119 18.38 -12.87 -17.64
C TRP A 119 19.68 -12.34 -17.02
N ALA A 120 19.66 -11.20 -16.33
CA ALA A 120 20.83 -10.63 -15.66
C ALA A 120 21.25 -11.49 -14.45
N VAL A 121 20.29 -12.08 -13.73
CA VAL A 121 20.56 -13.06 -12.66
C VAL A 121 21.20 -14.32 -13.23
N ILE A 122 20.68 -14.84 -14.35
CA ILE A 122 21.26 -15.99 -15.04
C ILE A 122 22.70 -15.70 -15.48
N LEU A 123 22.96 -14.55 -16.10
CA LEU A 123 24.31 -14.18 -16.56
C LEU A 123 25.29 -14.07 -15.37
N ALA A 124 24.87 -13.49 -14.26
CA ALA A 124 25.71 -13.37 -13.07
C ALA A 124 26.07 -14.76 -12.48
N VAL A 125 25.12 -15.68 -12.41
CA VAL A 125 25.35 -17.05 -11.93
C VAL A 125 26.29 -17.81 -12.85
N VAL A 126 26.07 -17.74 -14.17
CA VAL A 126 26.92 -18.42 -15.17
C VAL A 126 28.35 -17.88 -15.12
N ALA A 127 28.52 -16.55 -15.06
CA ALA A 127 29.83 -15.92 -14.96
C ALA A 127 30.56 -16.35 -13.68
N GLY A 128 29.85 -16.41 -12.55
CA GLY A 128 30.39 -16.89 -11.28
C GLY A 128 30.89 -18.34 -11.35
N VAL A 129 30.07 -19.25 -11.89
CA VAL A 129 30.43 -20.68 -12.03
C VAL A 129 31.66 -20.86 -12.94
N LEU A 130 31.72 -20.14 -14.06
CA LEU A 130 32.86 -20.20 -14.97
C LEU A 130 34.14 -19.69 -14.29
N ALA A 131 34.07 -18.55 -13.61
CA ALA A 131 35.22 -17.99 -12.89
C ALA A 131 35.71 -18.97 -11.82
N SER A 132 34.82 -19.51 -10.99
CA SER A 132 35.18 -20.49 -9.94
C SER A 132 35.82 -21.75 -10.54
N SER A 133 35.29 -22.27 -11.65
CA SER A 133 35.82 -23.46 -12.31
C SER A 133 37.25 -23.24 -12.84
N VAL A 134 37.50 -22.08 -13.45
CA VAL A 134 38.83 -21.70 -13.94
C VAL A 134 39.81 -21.54 -12.76
N PHE A 135 39.40 -20.87 -11.68
CA PHE A 135 40.25 -20.70 -10.50
C PHE A 135 40.65 -22.04 -9.86
N ILE A 136 39.70 -22.97 -9.72
CA ILE A 136 39.97 -24.32 -9.19
C ILE A 136 40.90 -25.07 -10.15
N GLY A 137 40.65 -25.03 -11.47
CA GLY A 137 41.48 -25.68 -12.48
C GLY A 137 42.93 -25.17 -12.47
N VAL A 138 43.14 -23.86 -12.36
CA VAL A 138 44.48 -23.25 -12.26
C VAL A 138 45.16 -23.64 -10.96
N PHE A 139 44.45 -23.61 -9.84
CA PHE A 139 45.01 -23.99 -8.54
C PHE A 139 45.45 -25.46 -8.52
N MET A 140 44.60 -26.36 -9.03
CA MET A 140 44.90 -27.79 -9.14
C MET A 140 46.07 -28.05 -10.09
N SER A 141 46.13 -27.36 -11.23
CA SER A 141 47.24 -27.48 -12.19
C SER A 141 48.57 -27.01 -11.59
N ARG A 142 48.57 -25.91 -10.81
CA ARG A 142 49.76 -25.43 -10.09
C ARG A 142 50.21 -26.41 -9.01
N ARG A 143 49.26 -27.01 -8.27
CA ARG A 143 49.54 -28.06 -7.26
C ARG A 143 50.15 -29.30 -7.92
N LEU A 144 49.59 -29.78 -9.04
CA LEU A 144 50.10 -30.93 -9.78
C LEU A 144 51.52 -30.69 -10.30
N LYS A 145 51.78 -29.54 -10.94
CA LYS A 145 53.13 -29.18 -11.38
C LYS A 145 54.12 -29.08 -10.22
N LYS A 146 53.72 -28.54 -9.06
CA LYS A 146 54.56 -28.49 -7.86
C LYS A 146 54.88 -29.89 -7.32
N HIS A 147 53.92 -30.79 -7.30
CA HIS A 147 54.13 -32.18 -6.89
C HIS A 147 55.02 -32.95 -7.87
N GLN A 148 54.84 -32.77 -9.18
CA GLN A 148 55.70 -33.37 -10.20
C GLN A 148 57.14 -32.86 -10.07
N HIS A 149 57.34 -31.54 -9.99
CA HIS A 149 58.68 -30.96 -9.82
C HIS A 149 59.38 -31.40 -8.52
N GLY A 150 58.63 -31.56 -7.43
CA GLY A 150 59.17 -32.12 -6.18
C GLY A 150 59.57 -33.60 -6.30
N ARG A 151 58.81 -34.39 -7.07
CA ARG A 151 59.08 -35.81 -7.31
C ARG A 151 60.27 -36.02 -8.25
N ASP A 152 60.39 -35.19 -9.28
CA ASP A 152 61.51 -35.24 -10.23
C ASP A 152 62.83 -34.89 -9.53
N LYS A 153 62.84 -33.83 -8.70
CA LYS A 153 64.01 -33.49 -7.86
C LYS A 153 64.39 -34.58 -6.87
N ALA A 154 63.42 -35.21 -6.22
CA ALA A 154 63.70 -36.31 -5.29
C ALA A 154 64.27 -37.55 -6.01
N THR A 155 63.85 -37.78 -7.25
CA THR A 155 64.35 -38.88 -8.09
C THR A 155 65.78 -38.59 -8.59
N GLU A 156 66.07 -37.35 -8.97
CA GLU A 156 67.41 -36.89 -9.38
C GLU A 156 68.43 -36.99 -8.23
N VAL A 157 68.08 -36.52 -7.03
CA VAL A 157 68.96 -36.60 -5.84
C VAL A 157 69.29 -38.05 -5.48
N ASN A 158 68.31 -38.96 -5.56
CA ASN A 158 68.54 -40.39 -5.31
C ASN A 158 69.40 -41.06 -6.40
N LEU A 159 69.37 -40.57 -7.64
CA LEU A 159 70.21 -41.08 -8.73
C LEU A 159 71.68 -40.61 -8.62
N THR A 160 71.92 -39.44 -8.04
CA THR A 160 73.27 -38.89 -7.80
C THR A 160 73.96 -39.43 -6.53
N ALA A 161 73.24 -40.18 -5.70
CA ALA A 161 73.73 -40.71 -4.43
C ALA A 161 74.20 -42.19 -4.50
N LEU A 162 74.29 -42.75 -5.70
CA LEU A 162 74.85 -44.07 -6.05
C LEU A 162 76.11 -43.87 -6.90
#